data_AF-A0A850MPR0-F1
#
_entry.id   AF-A0A850MPR0-F1
#
_cell.length_a   1.000
_cell.length_b   1.000
_cell.length_c   1.000
_cell.angle_alpha   90.00
_cell.angle_beta   90.00
_cell.angle_gamma   90.00
#
_symmetry.space_group_name_H-M   'P 1'
#
loop_
_entity.id
_entity.type
_entity.pdbx_description
1 polymer ?
#
loop_
_entity_poly.entity_id
_entity_poly.type
_entity_poly.pdbx_seq_one_letter_code
_entity_poly.pdbx_strand_id
1 'polypeptide(L)'
;MGTSSSRNAPKGGDWTKAKRSVSNYVRQRGRGGVTPRNLIGNFVRALGGAREAVSGTGRAGGKSTFFPAVSVGQKLGAFLVGVAKDGLDQTFSKWGLADLIGKNPYEVVSHLVDALAGAGGPLDEAVARAALTETLANIFDENNEEYIQLREDWDSRINEVEILEILKIFLIEVIYRRFLSDLAERIQSKAISSDDAFERESEIRGFIEEMIKFTLVIHDPLNIDWRGAEGRDLITQNMEAVLAQAEV
;
A
#
# COMPACT_ATOMS: atom_id res chain seq x y z
N MET A 1 -23.64 -3.26 -8.58
CA MET A 1 -22.97 -3.46 -7.29
C MET A 1 -22.41 -4.88 -7.26
N GLY A 2 -21.11 -5.05 -7.46
CA GLY A 2 -20.47 -6.36 -7.41
C GLY A 2 -20.08 -6.67 -5.97
N THR A 3 -20.63 -7.73 -5.40
CA THR A 3 -20.15 -8.28 -4.14
C THR A 3 -18.70 -8.73 -4.36
N SER A 4 -17.79 -8.21 -3.54
CA SER A 4 -16.41 -8.68 -3.46
C SER A 4 -16.45 -10.18 -3.19
N SER A 5 -16.30 -10.97 -4.27
CA SER A 5 -16.17 -12.41 -4.17
C SER A 5 -14.88 -12.65 -3.39
N SER A 6 -14.98 -13.07 -2.14
CA SER A 6 -13.82 -13.40 -1.32
C SER A 6 -13.02 -14.46 -2.08
N ARG A 7 -11.87 -14.05 -2.60
CA ARG A 7 -11.00 -14.96 -3.34
C ARG A 7 -10.45 -15.95 -2.32
N ASN A 8 -10.57 -17.24 -2.61
CA ASN A 8 -9.90 -18.24 -1.81
C ASN A 8 -8.40 -18.19 -2.11
N ALA A 9 -7.57 -17.96 -1.09
CA ALA A 9 -6.12 -18.08 -1.23
C ALA A 9 -5.72 -19.45 -1.81
N PRO A 10 -4.60 -19.51 -2.56
CA PRO A 10 -4.09 -20.75 -3.14
C PRO A 10 -4.04 -21.93 -2.14
N LYS A 11 -4.18 -23.16 -2.65
CA LYS A 11 -4.22 -24.38 -1.83
C LYS A 11 -2.85 -25.07 -1.81
N GLY A 12 -2.51 -25.70 -0.69
CA GLY A 12 -1.29 -26.50 -0.54
C GLY A 12 -0.07 -25.71 -0.05
N GLY A 13 0.99 -26.43 0.34
CA GLY A 13 2.27 -25.84 0.75
C GLY A 13 2.17 -24.80 1.86
N ASP A 14 2.95 -23.73 1.73
CA ASP A 14 3.03 -22.65 2.72
C ASP A 14 1.73 -21.85 2.85
N TRP A 15 0.87 -21.83 1.83
CA TRP A 15 -0.47 -21.26 1.95
C TRP A 15 -1.35 -21.98 2.97
N THR A 16 -1.18 -23.30 3.13
CA THR A 16 -1.88 -24.05 4.20
C THR A 16 -1.40 -23.60 5.58
N LYS A 17 -0.09 -23.34 5.74
CA LYS A 17 0.48 -22.84 7.00
C LYS A 17 -0.03 -21.43 7.31
N ALA A 18 0.00 -20.52 6.33
CA ALA A 18 -0.52 -19.16 6.47
C ALA A 18 -2.00 -19.14 6.88
N LYS A 19 -2.86 -19.91 6.21
CA LYS A 19 -4.27 -20.02 6.56
C LYS A 19 -4.48 -20.60 7.97
N ARG A 20 -3.68 -21.60 8.35
CA ARG A 20 -3.77 -22.23 9.68
C ARG A 20 -3.32 -21.26 10.78
N SER A 21 -2.24 -20.50 10.58
CA SER A 21 -1.78 -19.54 11.59
C SER A 21 -2.81 -18.44 11.83
N VAL A 22 -3.40 -17.88 10.77
CA VAL A 22 -4.50 -16.89 10.92
C VAL A 22 -5.68 -17.50 11.65
N SER A 23 -6.10 -18.71 11.26
CA SER A 23 -7.23 -19.38 11.92
C SER A 23 -6.96 -19.65 13.41
N ASN A 24 -5.73 -19.98 13.79
CA ASN A 24 -5.35 -20.22 15.18
C ASN A 24 -5.30 -18.90 15.97
N TYR A 25 -4.67 -17.87 15.40
CA TYR A 25 -4.59 -16.53 15.98
C TYR A 25 -5.96 -16.00 16.35
N VAL A 26 -6.90 -16.07 15.41
CA VAL A 26 -8.26 -15.55 15.58
C VAL A 26 -9.05 -16.39 16.59
N ARG A 27 -9.04 -17.73 16.48
CA ARG A 27 -9.73 -18.61 17.47
C ARG A 27 -9.24 -18.40 18.89
N GLN A 28 -7.95 -18.11 19.06
CA GLN A 28 -7.32 -17.89 20.35
C GLN A 28 -7.36 -16.41 20.77
N ARG A 29 -7.98 -15.53 19.97
CA ARG A 29 -8.08 -14.08 20.22
C ARG A 29 -6.72 -13.44 20.51
N GLY A 30 -5.70 -13.85 19.75
CA GLY A 30 -4.30 -13.41 19.93
C GLY A 30 -3.54 -14.03 21.11
N ARG A 31 -4.15 -14.93 21.91
CA ARG A 31 -3.57 -15.41 23.19
C ARG A 31 -2.78 -16.73 23.12
N GLY A 32 -2.60 -17.33 21.95
CA GLY A 32 -2.03 -18.68 21.82
C GLY A 32 -0.64 -18.76 21.18
N GLY A 33 0.20 -17.76 21.43
CA GLY A 33 1.62 -17.75 21.03
C GLY A 33 1.88 -17.48 19.54
N VAL A 34 0.86 -17.53 18.68
CA VAL A 34 0.91 -16.96 17.34
C VAL A 34 0.75 -15.44 17.46
N THR A 35 1.66 -14.70 16.86
CA THR A 35 1.66 -13.23 16.85
C THR A 35 1.42 -12.69 15.43
N PRO A 36 1.05 -11.41 15.25
CA PRO A 36 0.97 -10.77 13.93
C PRO A 36 2.24 -10.97 13.08
N ARG A 37 3.43 -10.93 13.69
CA ARG A 37 4.69 -11.29 13.04
C ARG A 37 4.65 -12.65 12.37
N ASN A 38 4.18 -13.68 13.08
CA ASN A 38 4.07 -15.02 12.51
C ASN A 38 3.07 -15.08 11.34
N LEU A 39 2.00 -14.28 11.39
CA LEU A 39 1.00 -14.22 10.33
C LEU A 39 1.58 -13.64 9.05
N ILE A 40 2.22 -12.47 9.15
CA ILE A 40 2.84 -11.82 8.01
C ILE A 40 4.01 -12.66 7.48
N GLY A 41 4.87 -13.21 8.34
CA GLY A 41 5.97 -14.06 7.91
C GLY A 41 5.52 -15.33 7.17
N ASN A 42 4.45 -15.98 7.63
CA ASN A 42 3.87 -17.12 6.92
C ASN A 42 3.25 -16.71 5.58
N PHE A 43 2.63 -15.54 5.53
CA PHE A 43 2.07 -14.97 4.31
C PHE A 43 3.17 -14.66 3.29
N VAL A 44 4.24 -13.97 3.69
CA VAL A 44 5.41 -13.66 2.83
C VAL A 44 6.07 -14.94 2.31
N ARG A 45 6.27 -15.95 3.17
CA ARG A 45 6.77 -17.26 2.72
C ARG A 45 5.83 -17.95 1.72
N ALA A 46 4.51 -17.81 1.88
CA ALA A 46 3.54 -18.32 0.91
C ALA A 46 3.58 -17.59 -0.44
N LEU A 47 4.05 -16.34 -0.47
CA LEU A 47 4.36 -15.60 -1.71
C LEU A 47 5.72 -16.00 -2.33
N GLY A 48 6.48 -16.90 -1.70
CA GLY A 48 7.82 -17.30 -2.14
C GLY A 48 8.97 -16.56 -1.45
N GLY A 49 8.69 -15.79 -0.40
CA GLY A 49 9.65 -14.97 0.34
C GLY A 49 9.67 -13.50 -0.11
N ALA A 50 10.29 -12.63 0.68
CA ALA A 50 10.26 -11.18 0.46
C ALA A 50 10.74 -10.77 -0.95
N ARG A 51 11.88 -11.31 -1.39
CA ARG A 51 12.47 -11.00 -2.70
C ARG A 51 11.57 -11.40 -3.87
N GLU A 52 10.97 -12.59 -3.81
CA GLU A 52 10.08 -13.07 -4.88
C GLU A 52 8.77 -12.30 -4.89
N ALA A 53 8.25 -11.93 -3.72
CA ALA A 53 7.03 -11.14 -3.59
C ALA A 53 7.14 -9.75 -4.25
N VAL A 54 8.35 -9.16 -4.30
CA VAL A 54 8.58 -7.81 -4.85
C VAL A 54 9.24 -7.82 -6.24
N SER A 55 10.24 -8.66 -6.49
CA SER A 55 11.01 -8.61 -7.75
C SER A 55 10.62 -9.70 -8.77
N GLY A 56 10.05 -10.83 -8.32
CA GLY A 56 9.56 -11.90 -9.20
C GLY A 56 10.60 -12.47 -10.17
N THR A 57 11.89 -12.42 -9.81
CA THR A 57 12.99 -12.93 -10.64
C THR A 57 13.22 -14.44 -10.50
N GLY A 58 12.40 -15.13 -9.69
CA GLY A 58 12.46 -16.57 -9.46
C GLY A 58 12.08 -17.44 -10.66
N ARG A 59 12.59 -18.68 -10.63
CA ARG A 59 12.59 -19.72 -11.69
C ARG A 59 11.23 -20.12 -12.30
N ALA A 60 10.11 -19.49 -11.92
CA ALA A 60 8.75 -19.90 -12.29
C ALA A 60 7.96 -18.86 -13.11
N GLY A 61 8.58 -17.79 -13.61
CA GLY A 61 7.99 -16.93 -14.66
C GLY A 61 6.67 -16.23 -14.31
N GLY A 62 6.30 -16.16 -13.02
CA GLY A 62 5.15 -15.41 -12.53
C GLY A 62 5.49 -13.94 -12.33
N LYS A 63 4.50 -13.04 -12.54
CA LYS A 63 4.66 -11.63 -12.15
C LYS A 63 4.76 -11.51 -10.63
N SER A 64 5.63 -10.64 -10.13
CA SER A 64 5.73 -10.34 -8.69
C SER A 64 4.42 -9.74 -8.17
N THR A 65 4.06 -10.14 -6.95
CA THR A 65 2.82 -9.73 -6.26
C THR A 65 2.76 -8.24 -5.98
N PHE A 66 3.89 -7.61 -5.65
CA PHE A 66 3.97 -6.20 -5.28
C PHE A 66 4.52 -5.31 -6.40
N PHE A 67 4.90 -5.86 -7.57
CA PHE A 67 5.46 -5.08 -8.65
C PHE A 67 4.56 -3.91 -9.12
N PRO A 68 3.22 -4.07 -9.28
CA PRO A 68 2.36 -2.93 -9.59
C PRO A 68 2.41 -1.83 -8.53
N ALA A 69 2.45 -2.20 -7.24
CA ALA A 69 2.55 -1.25 -6.15
C ALA A 69 3.89 -0.50 -6.16
N VAL A 70 5.00 -1.15 -6.55
CA VAL A 70 6.29 -0.47 -6.75
C VAL A 70 6.16 0.63 -7.80
N SER A 71 5.52 0.35 -8.94
CA SER A 71 5.31 1.35 -9.99
C SER A 71 4.42 2.50 -9.54
N VAL A 72 3.35 2.22 -8.78
CA VAL A 72 2.47 3.26 -8.23
C VAL A 72 3.18 4.11 -7.20
N GLY A 73 3.92 3.51 -6.26
CA GLY A 73 4.71 4.24 -5.26
C GLY A 73 5.79 5.13 -5.89
N GLN A 74 6.43 4.65 -6.95
CA GLN A 74 7.38 5.44 -7.74
C GLN A 74 6.72 6.69 -8.34
N LYS A 75 5.56 6.55 -8.98
CA LYS A 75 4.82 7.68 -9.57
C LYS A 75 4.30 8.63 -8.49
N LEU A 76 3.84 8.09 -7.36
CA LEU A 76 3.41 8.89 -6.21
C LEU A 76 4.56 9.76 -5.70
N GLY A 77 5.74 9.19 -5.48
CA GLY A 77 6.93 9.96 -5.10
C GLY A 77 7.29 11.03 -6.13
N ALA A 78 7.30 10.69 -7.43
CA ALA A 78 7.55 11.67 -8.50
C ALA A 78 6.54 12.82 -8.52
N PHE A 79 5.27 12.52 -8.23
CA PHE A 79 4.21 13.52 -8.20
C PHE A 79 4.37 14.44 -6.99
N LEU A 80 4.54 13.89 -5.79
CA LEU A 80 4.67 14.68 -4.56
C LEU A 80 5.92 15.56 -4.56
N VAL A 81 7.05 15.07 -5.08
CA VAL A 81 8.26 15.90 -5.27
C VAL A 81 8.01 17.03 -6.26
N GLY A 82 7.22 16.79 -7.31
CA GLY A 82 6.76 17.85 -8.21
C GLY A 82 6.00 18.92 -7.45
N VAL A 83 5.01 18.54 -6.65
CA VAL A 83 4.22 19.50 -5.86
C VAL A 83 5.11 20.28 -4.89
N ALA A 84 6.00 19.60 -4.15
CA ALA A 84 6.90 20.25 -3.21
C ALA A 84 7.87 21.26 -3.86
N LYS A 85 8.30 21.02 -5.10
CA LYS A 85 9.28 21.87 -5.80
C LYS A 85 8.65 22.96 -6.66
N ASP A 86 7.54 22.64 -7.32
CA ASP A 86 6.96 23.46 -8.38
C ASP A 86 5.55 23.96 -8.05
N GLY A 87 4.90 23.42 -7.03
CA GLY A 87 3.48 23.61 -6.74
C GLY A 87 2.56 22.71 -7.57
N LEU A 88 1.30 22.62 -7.16
CA LEU A 88 0.29 21.71 -7.68
C LEU A 88 -0.05 22.00 -9.15
N ASP A 89 -0.35 23.25 -9.49
CA ASP A 89 -0.74 23.65 -10.86
C ASP A 89 0.36 23.36 -11.88
N GLN A 90 1.60 23.68 -11.54
CA GLN A 90 2.75 23.44 -12.40
C GLN A 90 3.04 21.94 -12.53
N THR A 91 2.83 21.18 -11.45
CA THR A 91 2.94 19.72 -11.47
C THR A 91 1.87 19.11 -12.37
N PHE A 92 0.60 19.48 -12.21
CA PHE A 92 -0.48 19.04 -13.11
C PHE A 92 -0.17 19.35 -14.57
N SER A 93 0.32 20.55 -14.87
CA SER A 93 0.72 20.93 -16.23
C SER A 93 1.82 20.02 -16.79
N LYS A 94 2.88 19.75 -16.01
CA LYS A 94 3.98 18.84 -16.42
C LYS A 94 3.53 17.39 -16.60
N TRP A 95 2.46 16.98 -15.93
CA TRP A 95 1.89 15.63 -15.99
C TRP A 95 0.78 15.49 -17.04
N GLY A 96 0.44 16.57 -17.76
CA GLY A 96 -0.66 16.55 -18.72
C GLY A 96 -2.05 16.50 -18.08
N LEU A 97 -2.17 16.98 -16.83
CA LEU A 97 -3.38 17.01 -16.01
C LEU A 97 -3.88 18.45 -15.77
N ALA A 98 -3.52 19.39 -16.64
CA ALA A 98 -3.88 20.80 -16.50
C ALA A 98 -5.40 21.04 -16.53
N ASP A 99 -6.17 20.10 -17.08
CA ASP A 99 -7.63 20.11 -17.09
C ASP A 99 -8.26 19.89 -15.69
N LEU A 100 -7.46 19.44 -14.71
CA LEU A 100 -7.87 19.34 -13.31
C LEU A 100 -7.83 20.67 -12.56
N ILE A 101 -7.15 21.68 -13.10
CA ILE A 101 -7.02 22.99 -12.44
C ILE A 101 -8.40 23.67 -12.36
N GLY A 102 -8.81 24.04 -11.14
CA GLY A 102 -10.11 24.64 -10.87
C GLY A 102 -11.27 23.64 -10.76
N LYS A 103 -11.01 22.33 -10.84
CA LYS A 103 -12.03 21.29 -10.65
C LYS A 103 -12.37 21.09 -9.18
N ASN A 104 -13.49 20.40 -8.94
CA ASN A 104 -13.86 20.02 -7.59
C ASN A 104 -12.76 19.14 -6.95
N PRO A 105 -12.37 19.39 -5.69
CA PRO A 105 -11.28 18.64 -5.05
C PRO A 105 -11.44 17.11 -5.04
N TYR A 106 -12.67 16.60 -4.89
CA TYR A 106 -12.93 15.15 -4.98
C TYR A 106 -12.72 14.61 -6.40
N GLU A 107 -13.08 15.37 -7.44
CA GLU A 107 -12.79 15.04 -8.84
C GLU A 107 -11.29 14.99 -9.09
N VAL A 108 -10.54 15.97 -8.57
CA VAL A 108 -9.07 16.03 -8.66
C VAL A 108 -8.44 14.78 -8.04
N VAL A 109 -8.81 14.44 -6.81
CA VAL A 109 -8.27 13.26 -6.11
C VAL A 109 -8.61 11.97 -6.88
N SER A 110 -9.85 11.83 -7.36
CA SER A 110 -10.25 10.64 -8.14
C SER A 110 -9.42 10.48 -9.41
N HIS A 111 -9.27 11.55 -10.21
CA HIS A 111 -8.49 11.52 -11.45
C HIS A 111 -7.00 11.33 -11.20
N LEU A 112 -6.48 11.81 -10.05
CA LEU A 112 -5.11 11.55 -9.65
C LEU A 112 -4.85 10.06 -9.41
N VAL A 113 -5.81 9.34 -8.81
CA VAL A 113 -5.69 7.88 -8.68
C VAL A 113 -5.62 7.21 -10.05
N ASP A 114 -6.46 7.63 -11.01
CA ASP A 114 -6.42 7.09 -12.38
C ASP A 114 -5.08 7.36 -13.07
N ALA A 115 -4.54 8.57 -12.94
CA ALA A 115 -3.26 8.95 -13.53
C ALA A 115 -2.09 8.12 -12.97
N LEU A 116 -2.09 7.85 -11.67
CA LEU A 116 -0.97 7.17 -11.00
C LEU A 116 -1.10 5.64 -11.07
N ALA A 117 -2.28 5.08 -10.83
CA ALA A 117 -2.50 3.64 -10.70
C ALA A 117 -3.22 2.98 -11.89
N GLY A 118 -3.80 3.76 -12.81
CA GLY A 118 -4.54 3.24 -13.95
C GLY A 118 -5.83 2.50 -13.57
N ALA A 119 -6.30 1.65 -14.48
CA ALA A 119 -7.62 1.00 -14.37
C ALA A 119 -7.73 -0.14 -13.34
N GLY A 120 -6.61 -0.62 -12.77
CA GLY A 120 -6.62 -1.61 -11.68
C GLY A 120 -7.14 -3.00 -12.06
N GLY A 121 -6.77 -3.55 -13.22
CA GLY A 121 -7.37 -4.77 -13.77
C GLY A 121 -7.09 -6.05 -12.96
N PRO A 122 -5.88 -6.66 -13.08
CA PRO A 122 -5.44 -7.77 -12.25
C PRO A 122 -5.48 -7.46 -10.75
N LEU A 123 -5.56 -8.52 -9.92
CA LEU A 123 -5.63 -8.39 -8.44
C LEU A 123 -4.57 -7.43 -7.87
N ASP A 124 -3.33 -7.58 -8.30
CA ASP A 124 -2.18 -6.86 -7.79
C ASP A 124 -2.27 -5.36 -8.14
N GLU A 125 -2.76 -5.04 -9.33
CA GLU A 125 -3.04 -3.67 -9.77
C GLU A 125 -4.24 -3.08 -9.01
N ALA A 126 -5.30 -3.87 -8.78
CA ALA A 126 -6.46 -3.45 -7.99
C ALA A 126 -6.05 -3.14 -6.54
N VAL A 127 -5.17 -3.95 -5.94
CA VAL A 127 -4.62 -3.71 -4.59
C VAL A 127 -3.80 -2.42 -4.58
N ALA A 128 -2.90 -2.23 -5.53
CA ALA A 128 -2.09 -1.01 -5.63
C ALA A 128 -2.97 0.24 -5.80
N ARG A 129 -4.00 0.16 -6.66
CA ARG A 129 -4.96 1.24 -6.86
C ARG A 129 -5.75 1.55 -5.59
N ALA A 130 -6.28 0.53 -4.91
CA ALA A 130 -7.04 0.70 -3.68
C ALA A 130 -6.19 1.29 -2.55
N ALA A 131 -4.92 0.87 -2.45
CA ALA A 131 -3.98 1.44 -1.48
C ALA A 131 -3.69 2.91 -1.76
N LEU A 132 -3.50 3.29 -3.03
CA LEU A 132 -3.34 4.69 -3.40
C LEU A 132 -4.60 5.51 -3.10
N THR A 133 -5.79 4.99 -3.38
CA THR A 133 -7.06 5.66 -3.06
C THR A 133 -7.13 5.97 -1.56
N GLU A 134 -6.86 4.99 -0.71
CA GLU A 134 -6.86 5.19 0.74
C GLU A 134 -5.79 6.18 1.20
N THR A 135 -4.60 6.09 0.59
CA THR A 135 -3.50 7.02 0.90
C THR A 135 -3.89 8.46 0.59
N LEU A 136 -4.47 8.71 -0.59
CA LEU A 136 -4.91 10.04 -0.98
C LEU A 136 -6.10 10.53 -0.15
N ALA A 137 -7.03 9.64 0.21
CA ALA A 137 -8.13 9.97 1.12
C ALA A 137 -7.62 10.38 2.51
N ASN A 138 -6.61 9.69 3.05
CA ASN A 138 -6.03 10.01 4.36
C ASN A 138 -5.31 11.37 4.41
N ILE A 139 -4.80 11.85 3.29
CA ILE A 139 -4.08 13.14 3.22
C ILE A 139 -4.95 14.26 2.68
N PHE A 140 -6.16 13.95 2.22
CA PHE A 140 -7.11 14.93 1.72
C PHE A 140 -7.85 15.53 2.92
N ASP A 141 -7.78 16.85 3.07
CA ASP A 141 -8.62 17.56 4.03
C ASP A 141 -10.03 17.73 3.46
N GLU A 142 -11.02 17.12 4.10
CA GLU A 142 -12.44 17.20 3.72
C GLU A 142 -12.99 18.64 3.76
N ASN A 143 -12.30 19.57 4.45
CA ASN A 143 -12.65 21.00 4.48
C ASN A 143 -12.23 21.76 3.21
N ASN A 144 -11.44 21.15 2.32
CA ASN A 144 -11.14 21.72 1.00
C ASN A 144 -12.35 21.53 0.08
N GLU A 145 -13.28 22.48 0.13
CA GLU A 145 -14.49 22.51 -0.71
C GLU A 145 -14.20 23.05 -2.12
N GLU A 146 -13.21 23.93 -2.25
CA GLU A 146 -12.79 24.57 -3.50
C GLU A 146 -11.36 24.18 -3.90
N TYR A 147 -11.09 24.22 -5.20
CA TYR A 147 -9.77 23.91 -5.76
C TYR A 147 -8.64 24.74 -5.12
N ILE A 148 -8.89 26.04 -4.91
CA ILE A 148 -7.87 26.94 -4.38
C ILE A 148 -7.43 26.54 -2.97
N GLN A 149 -8.35 26.02 -2.15
CA GLN A 149 -8.05 25.54 -0.80
C GLN A 149 -7.20 24.27 -0.84
N LEU A 150 -7.58 23.31 -1.71
CA LEU A 150 -6.77 22.10 -1.96
C LEU A 150 -5.35 22.47 -2.41
N ARG A 151 -5.24 23.40 -3.36
CA ARG A 151 -3.96 23.87 -3.87
C ARG A 151 -3.13 24.51 -2.77
N GLU A 152 -3.69 25.44 -2.00
CA GLU A 152 -2.97 26.13 -0.92
C GLU A 152 -2.53 25.16 0.18
N ASP A 153 -3.36 24.19 0.56
CA ASP A 153 -2.99 23.11 1.48
C ASP A 153 -1.81 22.31 0.92
N TRP A 154 -1.92 21.80 -0.30
CA TRP A 154 -0.88 20.92 -0.87
C TRP A 154 0.43 21.68 -1.14
N ASP A 155 0.37 22.90 -1.68
CA ASP A 155 1.54 23.74 -1.94
C ASP A 155 2.30 24.10 -0.66
N SER A 156 1.60 24.23 0.48
CA SER A 156 2.21 24.62 1.77
C SER A 156 2.62 23.42 2.63
N ARG A 157 1.86 22.32 2.59
CA ARG A 157 2.07 21.15 3.44
C ARG A 157 3.02 20.13 2.83
N ILE A 158 2.97 19.89 1.51
CA ILE A 158 3.79 18.84 0.88
C ILE A 158 5.26 19.28 0.87
N ASN A 159 6.02 18.73 1.81
CA ASN A 159 7.46 18.91 1.96
C ASN A 159 8.15 17.55 2.12
N GLU A 160 9.47 17.53 2.34
CA GLU A 160 10.23 16.28 2.54
C GLU A 160 9.61 15.34 3.57
N VAL A 161 9.22 15.84 4.75
CA VAL A 161 8.67 15.01 5.84
C VAL A 161 7.32 14.44 5.42
N GLU A 162 6.47 15.26 4.82
CA GLU A 162 5.14 14.83 4.39
C GLU A 162 5.21 13.78 3.27
N ILE A 163 6.16 13.92 2.33
CA ILE A 163 6.39 12.91 1.29
C ILE A 163 6.71 11.55 1.91
N LEU A 164 7.56 11.52 2.94
CA LEU A 164 7.92 10.29 3.63
C LEU A 164 6.70 9.66 4.33
N GLU A 165 5.90 10.45 5.02
CA GLU A 165 4.70 9.95 5.70
C GLU A 165 3.65 9.42 4.71
N ILE A 166 3.41 10.13 3.60
CA ILE A 166 2.49 9.68 2.54
C ILE A 166 2.97 8.35 1.95
N LEU A 167 4.27 8.20 1.68
CA LEU A 167 4.84 6.95 1.17
C LEU A 167 4.74 5.81 2.21
N LYS A 168 4.89 6.09 3.51
CA LYS A 168 4.66 5.09 4.57
C LYS A 168 3.22 4.60 4.54
N ILE A 169 2.25 5.51 4.53
CA ILE A 169 0.82 5.19 4.48
C ILE A 169 0.53 4.31 3.26
N PHE A 170 1.07 4.67 2.09
CA PHE A 170 0.91 3.88 0.88
C PHE A 170 1.44 2.44 1.03
N LEU A 171 2.65 2.27 1.57
CA LEU A 171 3.24 0.94 1.77
C LEU A 171 2.46 0.11 2.80
N ILE A 172 1.95 0.74 3.87
CA ILE A 172 1.09 0.10 4.87
C ILE A 172 -0.15 -0.45 4.19
N GLU A 173 -0.85 0.40 3.43
CA GLU A 173 -2.09 0.05 2.74
C GLU A 173 -1.88 -1.06 1.71
N VAL A 174 -0.78 -1.02 0.95
CA VAL A 174 -0.44 -2.07 -0.02
C VAL A 174 -0.29 -3.43 0.65
N ILE A 175 0.54 -3.53 1.71
CA ILE A 175 0.80 -4.81 2.38
C ILE A 175 -0.47 -5.30 3.07
N TYR A 176 -1.17 -4.42 3.77
CA TYR A 176 -2.38 -4.75 4.51
C TYR A 176 -3.49 -5.26 3.59
N ARG A 177 -3.81 -4.51 2.52
CA ARG A 177 -4.85 -4.91 1.55
C ARG A 177 -4.47 -6.18 0.83
N ARG A 178 -3.19 -6.36 0.51
CA ARG A 178 -2.75 -7.59 -0.13
C ARG A 178 -2.94 -8.78 0.80
N PHE A 179 -2.55 -8.66 2.06
CA PHE A 179 -2.76 -9.69 3.07
C PHE A 179 -4.25 -10.05 3.21
N LEU A 180 -5.12 -9.04 3.33
CA LEU A 180 -6.57 -9.24 3.44
C LEU A 180 -7.17 -9.90 2.20
N SER A 181 -6.68 -9.55 1.00
CA SER A 181 -7.19 -10.12 -0.25
C SER A 181 -7.10 -11.66 -0.30
N ASP A 182 -6.14 -12.24 0.42
CA ASP A 182 -5.92 -13.67 0.51
C ASP A 182 -6.45 -14.28 1.83
N LEU A 183 -6.41 -13.54 2.94
CA LEU A 183 -6.59 -14.11 4.29
C LEU A 183 -7.78 -13.55 5.09
N ALA A 184 -8.49 -12.53 4.62
CA ALA A 184 -9.64 -11.95 5.34
C ALA A 184 -10.75 -12.97 5.62
N GLU A 185 -11.02 -13.89 4.68
CA GLU A 185 -12.01 -14.97 4.86
C GLU A 185 -11.69 -15.83 6.11
N ARG A 186 -10.40 -16.02 6.43
CA ARG A 186 -9.98 -16.78 7.61
C ARG A 186 -10.22 -16.01 8.89
N ILE A 187 -10.08 -14.69 8.87
CA ILE A 187 -10.39 -13.83 10.01
C ILE A 187 -11.90 -13.86 10.25
N GLN A 188 -12.68 -13.52 9.23
CA GLN A 188 -14.14 -13.44 9.31
C GLN A 188 -14.79 -14.77 9.70
N SER A 189 -14.34 -15.90 9.13
CA SER A 189 -14.94 -17.22 9.41
C SER A 189 -14.52 -17.84 10.75
N LYS A 190 -13.62 -17.21 11.49
CA LYS A 190 -13.06 -17.77 12.74
C LYS A 190 -13.26 -16.84 13.94
N ALA A 191 -13.49 -15.55 13.69
CA ALA A 191 -13.85 -14.60 14.71
C ALA A 191 -15.19 -14.95 15.33
N ILE A 192 -15.36 -14.61 16.60
CA ILE A 192 -16.62 -14.86 17.32
C ILE A 192 -17.67 -13.76 17.08
N SER A 193 -17.24 -12.60 16.59
CA SER A 193 -18.08 -11.44 16.25
C SER A 193 -17.37 -10.56 15.22
N SER A 194 -18.09 -9.60 14.65
CA SER A 194 -17.51 -8.57 13.79
C SER A 194 -16.49 -7.70 14.53
N ASP A 195 -16.75 -7.38 15.81
CA ASP A 195 -15.81 -6.60 16.64
C ASP A 195 -14.51 -7.35 16.90
N ASP A 196 -14.58 -8.67 17.15
CA ASP A 196 -13.39 -9.52 17.27
C ASP A 196 -12.63 -9.58 15.94
N ALA A 197 -13.32 -9.71 14.81
CA ALA A 197 -12.66 -9.65 13.50
C ALA A 197 -11.93 -8.32 13.28
N PHE A 198 -12.59 -7.19 13.58
CA PHE A 198 -12.02 -5.85 13.47
C PHE A 198 -10.81 -5.63 14.39
N GLU A 199 -10.89 -6.11 15.64
CA GLU A 199 -9.78 -6.05 16.58
C GLU A 199 -8.56 -6.83 16.05
N ARG A 200 -8.79 -8.05 15.55
CA ARG A 200 -7.70 -8.89 14.98
C ARG A 200 -7.11 -8.29 13.72
N GLU A 201 -7.93 -7.67 12.86
CA GLU A 201 -7.47 -6.93 11.69
C GLU A 201 -6.63 -5.70 12.09
N SER A 202 -7.07 -4.96 13.11
CA SER A 202 -6.38 -3.78 13.63
C SER A 202 -5.01 -4.12 14.21
N GLU A 203 -4.87 -5.23 14.93
CA GLU A 203 -3.57 -5.71 15.44
C GLU A 203 -2.61 -6.09 14.32
N ILE A 204 -3.12 -6.71 13.24
CA ILE A 204 -2.31 -7.06 12.07
C ILE A 204 -1.85 -5.78 11.35
N ARG A 205 -2.75 -4.81 11.17
CA ARG A 205 -2.42 -3.51 10.60
C ARG A 205 -1.38 -2.78 11.44
N GLY A 206 -1.58 -2.68 12.75
CA GLY A 206 -0.64 -2.03 13.67
C GLY A 206 0.76 -2.66 13.62
N PHE A 207 0.85 -3.98 13.48
CA PHE A 207 2.13 -4.64 13.27
C PHE A 207 2.80 -4.26 11.94
N ILE A 208 2.04 -4.15 10.84
CA ILE A 208 2.57 -3.68 9.54
C ILE A 208 3.09 -2.23 9.66
N GLU A 209 2.36 -1.38 10.36
CA GLU A 209 2.75 0.01 10.64
C GLU A 209 4.08 0.07 11.41
N GLU A 210 4.25 -0.76 12.45
CA GLU A 210 5.52 -0.88 13.17
C GLU A 210 6.66 -1.32 12.25
N MET A 211 6.46 -2.34 11.42
CA MET A 211 7.51 -2.82 10.50
C MET A 211 7.99 -1.71 9.55
N ILE A 212 7.05 -0.96 8.97
CA ILE A 212 7.36 0.13 8.04
C ILE A 212 8.06 1.27 8.75
N LYS A 213 7.58 1.66 9.95
CA LYS A 213 8.18 2.72 10.75
C LYS A 213 9.66 2.48 11.06
N PHE A 214 10.05 1.22 11.30
CA PHE A 214 11.44 0.88 11.65
C PHE A 214 12.33 0.53 10.44
N THR A 215 11.76 0.34 9.25
CA THR A 215 12.49 -0.19 8.09
C THR A 215 12.56 0.76 6.91
N LEU A 216 11.61 1.70 6.79
CA LEU A 216 11.60 2.64 5.67
C LEU A 216 12.81 3.59 5.76
N VAL A 217 13.73 3.46 4.80
CA VAL A 217 14.89 4.32 4.64
C VAL A 217 14.75 5.07 3.32
N ILE A 218 14.45 6.36 3.43
CA ILE A 218 14.46 7.30 2.32
C ILE A 218 15.14 8.56 2.84
N HIS A 219 16.32 8.84 2.31
CA HIS A 219 17.06 10.06 2.62
C HIS A 219 16.71 11.11 1.56
N ASP A 220 16.24 12.27 1.99
CA ASP A 220 15.92 13.42 1.15
C ASP A 220 15.14 13.04 -0.12
N PRO A 221 13.81 12.82 0.00
CA PRO A 221 13.00 12.40 -1.12
C PRO A 221 13.00 13.41 -2.27
N LEU A 222 13.39 14.67 -2.03
CA LEU A 222 13.42 15.70 -3.06
C LEU A 222 14.58 15.50 -4.04
N ASN A 223 15.64 14.78 -3.67
CA ASN A 223 16.84 14.62 -4.51
C ASN A 223 16.92 13.29 -5.27
N ILE A 224 15.89 12.45 -5.14
CA ILE A 224 15.79 11.17 -5.85
C ILE A 224 15.30 11.37 -7.29
N ASP A 225 15.91 10.68 -8.25
CA ASP A 225 15.32 10.48 -9.57
C ASP A 225 14.15 9.48 -9.51
N TRP A 226 12.98 10.00 -9.12
CA TRP A 226 11.77 9.21 -9.02
C TRP A 226 11.28 8.66 -10.35
N ARG A 227 11.58 9.32 -11.47
CA ARG A 227 11.13 8.86 -12.79
C ARG A 227 12.07 7.80 -13.36
N GLY A 228 13.31 7.72 -12.87
CA GLY A 228 14.32 6.75 -13.26
C GLY A 228 14.35 5.49 -12.39
N ALA A 229 15.47 4.77 -12.50
CA ALA A 229 15.68 3.52 -11.77
C ALA A 229 15.82 3.75 -10.25
N GLU A 230 16.32 4.92 -9.83
CA GLU A 230 16.57 5.23 -8.42
C GLU A 230 15.28 5.15 -7.58
N GLY A 231 14.22 5.86 -7.97
CA GLY A 231 12.94 5.80 -7.24
C GLY A 231 12.32 4.40 -7.25
N ARG A 232 12.38 3.68 -8.38
CA ARG A 232 11.88 2.31 -8.48
C ARG A 232 12.64 1.37 -7.54
N ASP A 233 13.97 1.42 -7.57
CA ASP A 233 14.83 0.53 -6.80
C ASP A 233 14.71 0.84 -5.31
N LEU A 234 14.53 2.12 -4.93
CA LEU A 234 14.27 2.52 -3.56
C LEU A 234 12.97 1.92 -3.01
N ILE A 235 11.86 2.04 -3.74
CA ILE A 235 10.57 1.45 -3.30
C ILE A 235 10.67 -0.08 -3.27
N THR A 236 11.37 -0.68 -4.24
CA THR A 236 11.62 -2.13 -4.28
C THR A 236 12.39 -2.61 -3.05
N GLN A 237 13.51 -1.96 -2.72
CA GLN A 237 14.36 -2.33 -1.59
C GLN A 237 13.65 -2.13 -0.25
N ASN A 238 12.92 -1.02 -0.09
CA ASN A 238 12.15 -0.77 1.12
C ASN A 238 11.02 -1.80 1.31
N MET A 239 10.27 -2.11 0.25
CA MET A 239 9.23 -3.14 0.30
C MET A 239 9.84 -4.51 0.64
N GLU A 240 10.94 -4.89 0.01
CA GLU A 240 11.64 -6.16 0.29
C GLU A 240 12.13 -6.21 1.74
N ALA A 241 12.75 -5.14 2.24
CA ALA A 241 13.26 -5.07 3.61
C ALA A 241 12.15 -5.18 4.66
N VAL A 242 11.02 -4.46 4.45
CA VAL A 242 9.84 -4.52 5.33
C VAL A 242 9.30 -5.95 5.41
N LEU A 243 9.13 -6.61 4.25
CA LEU A 243 8.62 -7.97 4.20
C LEU A 243 9.60 -8.98 4.83
N ALA A 244 10.91 -8.81 4.61
CA ALA A 244 11.94 -9.67 5.17
C ALA A 244 11.98 -9.60 6.70
N GLN A 245 11.64 -8.46 7.32
CA GLN A 245 11.58 -8.31 8.77
C GLN A 245 10.55 -9.26 9.41
N ALA A 246 9.50 -9.64 8.69
CA ALA A 246 8.48 -10.58 9.18
C ALA A 246 8.92 -12.05 9.09
N GLU A 247 9.95 -12.35 8.30
CA GLU A 247 10.43 -13.73 8.10
C GLU A 247 11.38 -14.21 9.20
N VAL A 248 11.96 -13.28 9.98
CA VAL A 248 12.89 -13.50 11.10
C VAL A 248 12.16 -13.80 12.41
#